data_AF-A0A6C0GTC3-F1
#
_entry.id   AF-A0A6C0GTC3-F1
#
_cell.length_a   1.000
_cell.length_b   1.000
_cell.length_c   1.000
_cell.angle_alpha   90.00
_cell.angle_beta   90.00
_cell.angle_gamma   90.00
#
_symmetry.space_group_name_H-M   'P 1'
#
loop_
_entity.id
_entity.type
_entity.pdbx_description
1 polymer ?
#
loop_
_entity_poly.entity_id
_entity_poly.type
_entity_poly.pdbx_seq_one_letter_code
_entity_poly.pdbx_strand_id
1 'polypeptide(L)'
;MGFLLLSCQREDVVPGQLLLRIKNATSYQFDEVYVNTSNGENLYGILKASSTSDYKEFEAAYRYAYIKLKIQGEEFVIQPIDYVGEELLTEGKYTYVLSMYDYENKLLQLEFKKE
;
A
#
# COMPACT_ATOMS: atom_id res chain seq x y z
N MET A 1 30.74 19.06 -14.38
CA MET A 1 30.19 19.24 -13.03
C MET A 1 28.74 19.69 -13.20
N GLY A 2 27.79 18.77 -13.10
CA GLY A 2 26.36 19.08 -13.24
C GLY A 2 25.62 18.32 -12.15
N PHE A 3 25.23 19.05 -11.11
CA PHE A 3 24.53 18.53 -9.95
C PHE A 3 23.09 18.17 -10.36
N LEU A 4 22.78 16.88 -10.44
CA LEU A 4 21.40 16.41 -10.53
C LEU A 4 20.78 16.60 -9.15
N LEU A 5 20.07 17.72 -8.96
CA LEU A 5 19.21 17.91 -7.81
C LEU A 5 18.01 16.97 -7.97
N LEU A 6 18.10 15.80 -7.34
CA LEU A 6 16.95 14.97 -6.99
C LEU A 6 16.06 15.83 -6.07
N SER A 7 15.15 16.59 -6.68
CA SER A 7 14.04 17.21 -5.98
C SER A 7 13.17 16.07 -5.47
N CYS A 8 13.38 15.72 -4.21
CA CYS A 8 12.44 14.91 -3.45
C CYS A 8 11.22 15.80 -3.26
N GLN A 9 10.25 15.74 -4.17
CA GLN A 9 8.96 16.41 -3.97
C GLN A 9 8.33 15.76 -2.73
N ARG A 10 8.44 16.44 -1.59
CA ARG A 10 7.46 16.23 -0.53
C ARG A 10 6.17 16.79 -1.08
N GLU A 11 5.28 15.90 -1.51
CA GLU A 11 3.87 16.28 -1.66
C GLU A 11 3.42 16.77 -0.28
N ASP A 12 3.15 18.06 -0.14
CA ASP A 12 2.59 18.59 1.09
C ASP A 12 1.18 18.00 1.26
N VAL A 13 0.87 17.46 2.44
CA VAL A 13 -0.48 16.99 2.76
C VAL A 13 -1.39 18.22 2.75
N VAL A 14 -2.41 18.24 1.88
CA VAL A 14 -3.48 19.22 2.05
C VAL A 14 -4.23 18.84 3.32
N PRO A 15 -4.42 19.76 4.28
CA PRO A 15 -5.22 19.49 5.47
C PRO A 15 -6.60 18.95 5.08
N GLY A 16 -7.09 17.91 5.75
CA GLY A 16 -8.33 17.21 5.38
C GLY A 16 -8.15 15.91 4.61
N GLN A 17 -6.95 15.60 4.07
CA GLN A 17 -6.77 14.44 3.21
C GLN A 17 -6.27 13.20 3.97
N LEU A 18 -6.93 12.07 3.72
CA LEU A 18 -6.45 10.74 4.09
C LEU A 18 -5.74 10.12 2.87
N LEU A 19 -4.43 9.96 2.98
CA LEU A 19 -3.55 9.52 1.90
C LEU A 19 -2.91 8.17 2.23
N LEU A 20 -3.06 7.20 1.34
CA LEU A 20 -2.50 5.85 1.48
C LEU A 20 -1.66 5.47 0.26
N ARG A 21 -0.50 4.88 0.53
CA ARG A 21 0.37 4.28 -0.48
C ARG A 21 0.80 2.88 -0.09
N ILE A 22 1.32 2.14 -1.06
CA ILE A 22 1.85 0.79 -0.87
C ILE A 22 3.37 0.83 -0.97
N LYS A 23 4.04 0.20 -0.01
CA LYS A 23 5.45 -0.15 -0.12
C LYS A 23 5.58 -1.64 -0.42
N ASN A 24 6.16 -1.96 -1.57
CA ASN A 24 6.64 -3.29 -1.86
C ASN A 24 7.98 -3.48 -1.15
N ALA A 25 7.99 -4.20 -0.03
CA ALA A 25 9.19 -4.55 0.72
C ALA A 25 9.70 -5.96 0.35
N THR A 26 9.32 -6.47 -0.82
CA THR A 26 9.77 -7.77 -1.33
C THR A 26 10.83 -7.60 -2.41
N SER A 27 11.51 -8.69 -2.74
CA SER A 27 12.40 -8.79 -3.90
C SER A 27 11.66 -9.04 -5.22
N TYR A 28 10.32 -9.12 -5.21
CA TYR A 28 9.50 -9.39 -6.38
C TYR A 28 8.84 -8.12 -6.91
N GLN A 29 8.61 -8.04 -8.22
CA GLN A 29 7.69 -7.05 -8.77
C GLN A 29 6.26 -7.48 -8.50
N PHE A 30 5.41 -6.53 -8.13
CA PHE A 30 3.96 -6.71 -8.18
C PHE A 30 3.49 -6.22 -9.56
N ASP A 31 2.87 -7.10 -10.33
CA ASP A 31 2.38 -6.79 -11.67
C ASP A 31 1.06 -6.00 -11.62
N GLU A 32 0.31 -6.20 -10.53
CA GLU A 32 -0.95 -5.54 -10.25
C GLU A 32 -1.18 -5.54 -8.74
N VAL A 33 -1.69 -4.44 -8.17
CA VAL A 33 -2.03 -4.33 -6.75
C VAL A 33 -3.36 -3.63 -6.60
N TYR A 34 -4.32 -4.28 -5.96
CA TYR A 34 -5.61 -3.74 -5.56
C TYR A 34 -5.70 -3.64 -4.06
N VAL A 35 -6.27 -2.54 -3.58
CA VAL A 35 -6.53 -2.29 -2.17
C VAL A 35 -7.99 -1.92 -2.00
N ASN A 36 -8.68 -2.59 -1.07
CA ASN A 36 -10.04 -2.24 -0.70
C ASN A 36 -10.11 -1.97 0.80
N THR A 37 -10.34 -0.72 1.13
CA THR A 37 -10.41 -0.20 2.50
C THR A 37 -11.85 -0.16 3.04
N SER A 38 -12.76 -0.94 2.46
CA SER A 38 -14.23 -0.97 2.64
C SER A 38 -15.05 -0.03 1.76
N ASN A 39 -14.42 0.81 0.92
CA ASN A 39 -15.11 1.71 -0.03
C ASN A 39 -14.74 1.45 -1.51
N GLY A 40 -14.51 0.17 -1.86
CA GLY A 40 -14.22 -0.25 -3.24
C GLY A 40 -12.74 -0.54 -3.53
N GLU A 41 -12.47 -1.07 -4.73
CA GLU A 41 -11.12 -1.48 -5.14
C GLU A 41 -10.32 -0.31 -5.74
N ASN A 42 -9.12 -0.07 -5.21
CA ASN A 42 -8.18 0.95 -5.65
C ASN A 42 -6.97 0.29 -6.30
N LEU A 43 -6.77 0.49 -7.61
CA LEU A 43 -5.68 -0.10 -8.39
C LEU A 43 -4.40 0.75 -8.32
N TYR A 44 -3.33 0.22 -7.76
CA TYR A 44 -2.00 0.85 -7.71
C TYR A 44 -1.09 0.47 -8.89
N GLY A 45 -1.50 -0.47 -9.73
CA GLY A 45 -0.74 -0.88 -10.92
C GLY A 45 0.53 -1.65 -10.60
N ILE A 46 1.54 -1.51 -11.47
CA ILE A 46 2.83 -2.20 -11.32
C ILE A 46 3.65 -1.51 -10.24
N LEU A 47 4.18 -2.31 -9.29
CA LEU A 47 5.05 -1.83 -8.24
C LEU A 47 6.34 -2.65 -8.20
N LYS A 48 7.47 -2.02 -8.54
CA LYS A 48 8.78 -2.67 -8.59
C LYS A 48 9.20 -3.19 -7.21
N ALA A 49 10.07 -4.20 -7.20
CA ALA A 49 10.71 -4.68 -5.98
C ALA A 49 11.33 -3.51 -5.18
N SER A 50 11.19 -3.56 -3.85
CA SER A 50 11.73 -2.54 -2.93
C SER A 50 11.28 -1.10 -3.20
N SER A 51 10.19 -0.88 -3.93
CA SER A 51 9.69 0.46 -4.28
C SER A 51 8.41 0.83 -3.53
N THR A 52 8.03 2.11 -3.61
CA THR A 52 6.80 2.64 -3.01
C THR A 52 5.98 3.30 -4.09
N SER A 53 4.66 3.11 -4.05
CA SER A 53 3.73 3.75 -4.97
C SER A 53 3.58 5.24 -4.64
N ASP A 54 2.95 5.96 -5.56
CA ASP A 54 2.37 7.27 -5.25
C ASP A 54 1.23 7.12 -4.23
N TYR A 55 0.91 8.22 -3.56
CA TYR A 55 -0.25 8.28 -2.67
C TYR A 55 -1.55 8.28 -3.46
N LYS A 56 -2.59 7.71 -2.85
CA LYS A 56 -3.98 7.87 -3.27
C LYS A 56 -4.81 8.40 -2.12
N GLU A 57 -5.82 9.19 -2.46
CA GLU A 57 -6.77 9.74 -1.52
C GLU A 57 -7.92 8.76 -1.25
N PHE A 58 -8.33 8.68 0.01
CA PHE A 58 -9.43 7.83 0.46
C PHE A 58 -10.38 8.64 1.33
N GLU A 59 -11.68 8.36 1.22
CA GLU A 59 -12.68 8.89 2.14
C GLU A 59 -12.62 8.19 3.52
N ALA A 60 -12.28 6.90 3.51
CA ALA A 60 -12.22 6.05 4.70
C ALA A 60 -11.21 4.92 4.49
N ALA A 61 -10.42 4.66 5.54
CA ALA A 61 -9.54 3.50 5.59
C ALA A 61 -9.23 3.07 7.02
N TYR A 62 -8.62 1.89 7.15
CA TYR A 62 -8.27 1.24 8.42
C TYR A 62 -6.79 0.88 8.45
N ARG A 63 -6.31 0.34 9.58
CA ARG A 63 -4.90 -0.09 9.71
C ARG A 63 -4.55 -1.32 8.90
N TYR A 64 -5.56 -2.07 8.46
CA TYR A 64 -5.43 -3.15 7.50
C TYR A 64 -6.53 -3.04 6.45
N ALA A 65 -6.35 -3.70 5.32
CA ALA A 65 -7.28 -3.66 4.21
C ALA A 65 -7.29 -5.02 3.51
N TYR A 66 -8.33 -5.26 2.69
CA TYR A 66 -8.24 -6.31 1.70
C TYR A 66 -7.22 -5.88 0.63
N ILE A 67 -6.22 -6.71 0.36
CA ILE A 67 -5.20 -6.44 -0.64
C ILE A 67 -5.08 -7.67 -1.53
N LYS A 68 -5.16 -7.47 -2.84
CA LYS A 68 -4.95 -8.51 -3.86
C LYS A 68 -3.84 -8.05 -4.78
N LEU A 69 -2.82 -8.88 -4.97
CA LEU A 69 -1.72 -8.57 -5.88
C LEU A 69 -1.33 -9.77 -6.73
N LYS A 70 -0.63 -9.50 -7.84
CA LYS A 70 -0.08 -10.52 -8.71
C LYS A 70 1.45 -10.45 -8.77
N ILE A 71 2.10 -11.59 -8.68
CA ILE A 71 3.55 -11.75 -8.87
C ILE A 71 3.76 -12.86 -9.89
N GLN A 72 4.34 -12.55 -11.05
CA GLN A 72 4.64 -13.56 -12.08
C GLN A 72 3.40 -14.37 -12.51
N GLY A 73 2.23 -13.72 -12.51
CA GLY A 73 0.95 -14.35 -12.83
C GLY A 73 0.26 -15.08 -11.67
N GLU A 74 0.94 -15.27 -10.53
CA GLU A 74 0.36 -15.86 -9.33
C GLU A 74 -0.33 -14.79 -8.48
N GLU A 75 -1.54 -15.08 -8.02
CA GLU A 75 -2.32 -14.20 -7.16
C GLU A 75 -2.02 -14.44 -5.67
N PHE A 76 -1.87 -13.34 -4.92
CA PHE A 76 -1.69 -13.29 -3.48
C PHE A 76 -2.75 -12.38 -2.87
N VAL A 77 -3.30 -12.78 -1.72
CA VAL A 77 -4.38 -12.05 -1.06
C VAL A 77 -4.11 -11.90 0.44
N ILE A 78 -4.28 -10.69 0.94
CA ILE A 78 -4.45 -10.40 2.36
C ILE A 78 -5.93 -10.07 2.57
N GLN A 79 -6.62 -10.87 3.37
CA GLN A 79 -8.02 -10.66 3.70
C GLN A 79 -8.20 -10.59 5.23
N PRO A 80 -8.66 -9.46 5.77
CA PRO A 80 -9.09 -9.38 7.15
C PRO A 80 -10.30 -10.29 7.41
N ILE A 81 -10.35 -10.95 8.56
CA ILE A 81 -11.48 -11.79 8.96
C ILE A 81 -12.70 -10.91 9.27
N ASP A 82 -12.48 -9.79 9.97
CA ASP A 82 -13.48 -8.75 10.27
C ASP A 82 -12.77 -7.44 10.64
N TYR A 83 -13.45 -6.31 10.49
CA TYR A 83 -13.03 -4.96 10.92
C TYR A 83 -13.65 -4.57 12.29
N VAL A 84 -14.40 -5.46 12.95
CA VAL A 84 -15.01 -5.18 14.27
C VAL A 84 -13.95 -4.73 15.28
N GLY A 85 -14.18 -3.54 15.84
CA GLY A 85 -13.30 -2.91 16.82
C GLY A 85 -12.18 -2.04 16.22
N GLU A 86 -12.07 -1.94 14.89
CA GLU A 86 -11.19 -0.98 14.26
C GLU A 86 -11.77 0.43 14.23
N GLU A 87 -10.87 1.40 14.27
CA GLU A 87 -11.17 2.81 14.11
C GLU A 87 -10.76 3.27 12.72
N LEU A 88 -11.54 4.19 12.15
CA LEU A 88 -11.17 4.87 10.92
C LEU A 88 -9.87 5.65 11.14
N LEU A 89 -8.99 5.60 10.15
CA LEU A 89 -7.81 6.45 10.13
C LEU A 89 -8.23 7.92 10.08
N THR A 90 -7.58 8.75 10.88
CA THR A 90 -7.68 10.21 10.76
C THR A 90 -6.98 10.68 9.49
N GLU A 91 -7.24 11.92 9.07
CA GLU A 91 -6.44 12.60 8.05
C GLU A 91 -4.92 12.44 8.30
N GLY A 92 -4.16 12.37 7.20
CA GLY A 92 -2.71 12.15 7.24
C GLY A 92 -2.21 11.21 6.16
N LYS A 93 -0.91 10.93 6.22
CA LYS A 93 -0.20 10.02 5.31
C LYS A 93 0.10 8.70 5.99
N TYR A 94 -0.22 7.63 5.27
CA TYR A 94 -0.05 6.26 5.74
C TYR A 94 0.52 5.37 4.66
N THR A 95 1.21 4.32 5.10
CA THR A 95 1.82 3.33 4.22
C THR A 95 1.45 1.92 4.68
N TYR A 96 0.91 1.12 3.75
CA TYR A 96 0.87 -0.33 3.90
C TYR A 96 2.17 -0.92 3.34
N VAL A 97 2.96 -1.54 4.21
CA VAL A 97 4.20 -2.20 3.85
C VAL A 97 3.91 -3.68 3.67
N LEU A 98 4.12 -4.18 2.45
CA LEU A 98 3.91 -5.57 2.08
C LEU A 98 5.24 -6.30 2.02
N SER A 99 5.43 -7.29 2.87
CA SER A 99 6.57 -8.20 2.86
C SER A 99 6.13 -9.63 2.55
N MET A 100 7.04 -10.42 2.00
CA MET A 100 6.81 -11.84 1.74
C MET A 100 7.13 -12.63 3.01
N TYR A 101 6.16 -13.37 3.52
CA TYR A 101 6.37 -14.30 4.63
C TYR A 101 6.69 -15.69 4.09
N ASP A 102 5.89 -16.18 3.14
CA ASP A 102 6.10 -17.48 2.48
C ASP A 102 5.51 -17.43 1.06
N TYR A 103 6.37 -17.55 0.06
CA TYR A 103 5.96 -17.46 -1.35
C TYR A 103 5.14 -18.69 -1.79
N GLU A 104 5.59 -19.88 -1.41
CA GLU A 104 4.98 -21.15 -1.84
C GLU A 104 3.57 -21.29 -1.27
N ASN A 105 3.38 -20.85 -0.03
CA ASN A 105 2.08 -20.84 0.64
C ASN A 105 1.27 -19.55 0.41
N LYS A 106 1.76 -18.64 -0.44
CA LYS A 106 1.11 -17.38 -0.79
C LYS A 106 0.80 -16.47 0.40
N LEU A 107 1.67 -16.48 1.41
CA LEU A 107 1.54 -15.71 2.63
C LEU A 107 2.32 -14.40 2.53
N LEU A 108 1.57 -13.30 2.53
CA LEU A 108 2.10 -11.96 2.69
C LEU A 108 1.91 -11.49 4.12
N GLN A 109 2.80 -10.61 4.56
CA GLN A 109 2.65 -9.87 5.80
C GLN A 109 2.37 -8.39 5.48
N LEU A 110 1.41 -7.82 6.20
CA LEU A 110 1.08 -6.40 6.16
C LEU A 110 1.54 -5.71 7.44
N GLU A 111 2.35 -4.67 7.30
CA GLU A 111 2.70 -3.73 8.37
C GLU A 111 2.12 -2.34 8.04
N PHE A 112 1.50 -1.70 9.03
CA PHE A 112 0.93 -0.37 8.90
C PHE A 112 1.85 0.70 9.49
N LYS A 113 2.08 1.79 8.75
CA LYS A 113 2.87 2.94 9.21
C LYS A 113 2.12 4.25 9.01
N LYS A 114 2.18 5.10 10.03
CA LYS A 114 1.89 6.53 9.94
C LYS A 114 3.20 7.27 9.66
N GLU A 115 3.17 8.22 8.73
CA GLU A 115 4.33 9.04 8.33
C GLU A 115 4.46 10.31 9.17
#